data_AF-A0A1G1BXN0-F1
#
_entry.id   AF-A0A1G1BXN0-F1
#
_cell.length_a   1.000
_cell.length_b   1.000
_cell.length_c   1.000
_cell.angle_alpha   90.00
_cell.angle_beta   90.00
_cell.angle_gamma   90.00
#
_symmetry.space_group_name_H-M   'P 1'
#
loop_
_entity.id
_entity.type
_entity.pdbx_description
1 polymer ?
#
loop_
_entity_poly.entity_id
_entity_poly.type
_entity_poly.pdbx_seq_one_letter_code
_entity_poly.pdbx_strand_id
1 'polypeptide(L)' 'MRVYVAGTFNDWDPRQIRLEETDGTGAYKATIELPRGRHEYKFVVNGVWHPDLNCPHWTPNAFGSLNSVVVV' A
#
# COMPACT_ATOMS: atom_id res chain seq x y z
N MET A 1 11.02 -7.65 -9.73
CA MET A 1 10.86 -6.44 -8.88
C MET A 1 10.43 -6.86 -7.48
N ARG A 2 10.65 -6.04 -6.44
CA ARG A 2 10.07 -6.29 -5.10
C ARG A 2 9.02 -5.23 -4.81
N VAL A 3 7.76 -5.65 -4.71
CA VAL A 3 6.63 -4.77 -4.44
C VAL A 3 5.93 -5.26 -3.18
N TYR A 4 5.73 -4.36 -2.23
CA TYR A 4 5.00 -4.60 -1.00
C TYR A 4 3.94 -3.54 -0.80
N VAL A 5 3.01 -3.80 0.11
CA VAL A 5 2.11 -2.79 0.67
C VAL A 5 2.29 -2.75 2.17
N ALA A 6 2.29 -1.53 2.71
CA ALA A 6 2.38 -1.28 4.13
C ALA A 6 1.33 -0.24 4.50
N GLY A 7 0.74 -0.40 5.68
CA GLY A 7 -0.34 0.43 6.16
C GLY A 7 -0.68 0.16 7.61
N THR A 8 -1.76 0.79 8.05
CA THR A 8 -2.29 0.65 9.42
C THR A 8 -2.62 -0.78 9.83
N PHE A 9 -2.89 -1.68 8.87
CA PHE A 9 -3.27 -3.09 9.11
C PHE A 9 -2.07 -4.02 9.32
N ASN A 10 -0.84 -3.55 9.13
CA ASN A 10 0.38 -4.33 9.35
C ASN A 10 1.47 -3.52 10.04
N ASP A 11 1.08 -2.57 10.88
CA ASP A 11 1.99 -1.68 11.62
C ASP A 11 3.05 -1.00 10.75
N TRP A 12 2.69 -0.73 9.49
CA TRP A 12 3.57 -0.15 8.48
C TRP A 12 4.83 -0.98 8.17
N ASP A 13 4.85 -2.30 8.40
CA ASP A 13 6.00 -3.15 8.01
C ASP A 13 6.11 -3.23 6.46
N PRO A 14 7.19 -2.68 5.86
CA PRO A 14 7.36 -2.62 4.41
C PRO A 14 7.76 -3.95 3.76
N ARG A 15 7.84 -5.04 4.53
CA ARG A 15 8.31 -6.35 4.05
C ARG A 15 7.32 -7.48 4.34
N GLN A 16 6.28 -7.22 5.13
CA GLN A 16 5.35 -8.26 5.58
C GLN A 16 4.40 -8.73 4.47
N ILE A 17 3.83 -7.81 3.69
CA ILE A 17 2.81 -8.13 2.67
C ILE A 17 3.36 -7.86 1.28
N ARG A 18 3.81 -8.92 0.61
CA ARG A 18 4.36 -8.88 -0.75
C ARG A 18 3.24 -8.95 -1.79
N LEU A 19 3.34 -8.14 -2.83
CA LEU A 19 2.50 -8.25 -4.02
C LEU A 19 3.18 -9.17 -5.05
N GLU A 20 2.36 -9.97 -5.72
CA GLU A 20 2.79 -10.87 -6.79
C GLU A 20 2.54 -10.24 -8.16
N GLU A 21 3.45 -10.49 -9.09
CA GLU A 21 3.30 -10.03 -10.46
C GLU A 21 2.26 -10.90 -11.17
N THR A 22 1.32 -10.25 -11.87
CA THR A 22 0.29 -10.92 -12.65
C THR A 22 0.87 -11.33 -14.00
N ASP A 23 1.21 -12.61 -14.17
CA ASP A 23 1.50 -13.29 -15.44
C ASP A 23 2.35 -12.50 -16.46
N GLY A 24 3.40 -11.81 -15.99
CA GLY A 24 4.33 -11.06 -16.85
C GLY A 24 3.76 -9.77 -17.47
N THR A 25 2.60 -9.30 -16.99
CA THR A 25 1.97 -8.06 -17.45
C THR A 25 2.61 -6.79 -16.87
N GLY A 26 3.47 -6.94 -15.85
CA GLY A 26 3.99 -5.84 -15.05
C GLY A 26 3.00 -5.27 -14.03
N ALA A 27 1.76 -5.80 -13.94
CA ALA A 27 0.82 -5.49 -12.87
C ALA A 27 1.13 -6.32 -11.62
N TYR A 28 0.92 -5.73 -10.43
CA TYR A 28 1.18 -6.38 -9.14
C TYR A 28 -0.09 -6.42 -8.31
N LYS A 29 -0.36 -7.54 -7.63
CA LYS A 29 -1.58 -7.73 -6.84
C LYS A 29 -1.31 -8.48 -5.53
N ALA A 30 -2.11 -8.16 -4.51
CA ALA A 30 -2.32 -8.96 -3.31
C ALA A 30 -3.80 -8.87 -2.90
N THR A 31 -4.29 -9.87 -2.18
CA THR A 31 -5.60 -9.85 -1.53
C THR A 31 -5.38 -9.79 -0.03
N ILE A 32 -6.01 -8.82 0.64
CA ILE A 32 -5.83 -8.56 2.06
C ILE A 32 -7.21 -8.45 2.70
N GLU A 33 -7.44 -9.17 3.79
CA GLU A 33 -8.62 -8.99 4.61
C GLU A 33 -8.41 -7.79 5.54
N LEU A 34 -9.31 -6.82 5.46
CA LEU A 34 -9.28 -5.62 6.28
C LEU A 34 -10.51 -5.59 7.20
N PRO A 35 -10.33 -5.29 8.50
CA PRO A 35 -11.45 -4.93 9.36
C PRO A 35 -12.25 -3.76 8.77
N ARG A 36 -13.52 -3.62 9.18
CA ARG A 36 -14.30 -2.43 8.84
C ARG A 36 -13.64 -1.18 9.41
N GLY A 37 -13.54 -0.11 8.63
CA GLY A 37 -12.97 1.15 9.08
C GLY A 37 -12.06 1.82 8.04
N ARG A 38 -11.37 2.86 8.51
CA ARG A 38 -10.46 3.67 7.70
C ARG A 38 -9.04 3.15 7.83
N HIS A 39 -8.43 2.78 6.71
CA HIS A 39 -7.06 2.28 6.63
C HIS A 39 -6.20 3.18 5.75
N GLU A 40 -5.04 3.55 6.27
CA GLU A 40 -4.00 4.22 5.50
C GLU A 40 -2.99 3.20 4.97
N TYR A 41 -2.50 3.42 3.75
CA TYR A 41 -1.51 2.54 3.11
C TYR A 41 -0.62 3.29 2.11
N LYS A 42 0.47 2.61 1.73
CA LYS A 42 1.36 2.94 0.61
C LYS A 42 1.94 1.66 0.00
N PHE A 43 2.36 1.76 -1.26
CA PHE A 43 3.19 0.75 -1.89
C PHE A 43 4.67 0.99 -1.62
N VAL A 44 5.43 -0.08 -1.47
CA VAL A 44 6.89 -0.05 -1.34
C VAL A 44 7.49 -0.78 -2.52
N VAL A 45 8.02 -0.04 -3.49
CA VAL A 45 8.60 -0.56 -4.72
C VAL A 45 10.11 -0.46 -4.63
N ASN A 46 10.79 -1.60 -4.55
CA ASN A 46 12.24 -1.70 -4.36
C ASN A 46 12.77 -0.84 -3.19
N GLY A 47 11.98 -0.73 -2.12
CA GLY A 47 12.32 0.06 -0.92
C GLY A 47 11.91 1.53 -0.97
N VAL A 48 11.37 2.01 -2.09
CA VAL A 48 10.86 3.38 -2.24
C VAL A 48 9.35 3.41 -1.98
N TRP A 49 8.91 4.39 -1.21
CA TRP A 49 7.52 4.54 -0.81
C TRP A 49 6.73 5.36 -1.83
N HIS A 50 5.62 4.80 -2.29
CA HIS A 50 4.72 5.41 -3.27
C HIS A 50 3.29 5.43 -2.73
N PRO A 51 2.61 6.59 -2.72
CA PRO A 51 1.16 6.59 -2.58
C PRO A 51 0.54 5.93 -3.81
N ASP A 52 -0.66 5.37 -3.62
CA ASP A 52 -1.51 4.95 -4.72
C ASP A 52 -2.08 6.18 -5.44
N LEU A 53 -1.56 6.45 -6.64
CA LEU A 53 -1.97 7.57 -7.48
C LEU A 53 -3.41 7.44 -8.02
N ASN A 54 -3.97 6.23 -8.00
CA ASN A 54 -5.34 5.97 -8.44
C ASN A 54 -6.34 6.02 -7.27
N CYS A 55 -5.86 6.10 -6.04
CA CYS A 55 -6.71 6.23 -4.86
C CYS A 55 -7.30 7.66 -4.78
N PRO A 56 -8.63 7.83 -4.71
CA PRO A 56 -9.25 9.16 -4.68
C PRO A 56 -9.13 9.88 -3.33
N HIS A 57 -8.67 9.18 -2.28
CA HIS A 57 -8.61 9.70 -0.93
C HIS A 57 -7.20 9.60 -0.36
N TRP A 58 -6.62 10.75 -0.03
CA TRP A 58 -5.29 10.84 0.56
C TRP A 58 -5.33 11.62 1.87
N THR A 59 -4.29 11.44 2.69
CA THR A 59 -4.12 12.16 3.94
C THR A 59 -2.65 12.47 4.20
N PRO A 60 -2.29 13.66 4.73
CA PRO A 60 -0.94 13.96 5.15
C PRO A 60 -0.46 13.00 6.24
N ASN A 61 0.80 12.58 6.16
CA ASN A 61 1.46 11.82 7.21
C ASN A 61 2.52 12.65 7.95
N ALA A 62 3.05 12.10 9.05
CA ALA A 62 4.05 12.77 9.89
C ALA A 62 5.42 13.00 9.19
N PHE A 63 5.63 12.43 8.01
CA PHE A 63 6.89 12.51 7.26
C PHE A 63 6.84 13.51 6.10
N GLY A 64 5.83 14.40 6.08
CA GLY A 64 5.69 15.42 5.04
C GLY A 64 5.30 14.86 3.68
N SER A 65 4.72 13.66 3.62
CA SER A 65 4.16 13.07 2.40
C SER A 65 2.71 12.64 2.60
N LEU A 66 2.08 12.10 1.55
CA LEU A 66 0.69 11.65 1.60
C LEU A 66 0.61 10.13 1.71
N ASN A 67 -0.31 9.62 2.54
CA ASN A 67 -0.75 8.23 2.53
C ASN A 67 -2.05 8.11 1.71
N SER A 68 -2.26 6.95 1.10
CA SER A 68 -3.53 6.59 0.47
C SER A 68 -4.51 6.07 1.53
N VAL A 69 -5.80 6.34 1.35
CA VAL A 69 -6.86 6.00 2.31
C VAL A 69 -7.90 5.13 1.64
N VAL A 70 -8.17 3.97 2.22
CA VAL A 70 -9.31 3.13 1.88
C VAL A 70 -10.24 3.01 3.08
N VAL A 71 -11.54 3.03 2.83
CA VAL A 71 -12.57 2.79 3.85
C VAL A 71 -13.31 1.53 3.47
N VAL A 72 -13.33 0.57 4.39
CA VAL A 72 -14.02 -0.72 4.29
C VAL A 72 -15.31 -0.68 5.10
#